data_AF-A0AAV4DSE3-F1
#
_entry.id   AF-A0AAV4DSE3-F1
#
_cell.length_a   1.000
_cell.length_b   1.000
_cell.length_c   1.000
_cell.angle_alpha   90.00
_cell.angle_beta   90.00
_cell.angle_gamma   90.00
#
_symmetry.space_group_name_H-M   'P 1'
#
loop_
_entity.id
_entity.type
_entity.pdbx_description
1 polymer ?
#
loop_
_entity_poly.entity_id
_entity_poly.type
_entity_poly.pdbx_seq_one_letter_code
_entity_poly.pdbx_strand_id
1 'polypeptide(L)'
;MKFSQAVYEKLIELVRERPSLYDCKLREHKDQVLQKKLWKTIADLMGDKDITGDDWKKIWRQKRDAFFKKRKELYGQIGSAAKSVYKGPLYDQMLFLCDHIPVPSTVSNLVSDSQDLFTVVHTD
;
A
#
# COMPACT_ATOMS: atom_id res chain seq x y z
N MET A 1 -17.27 9.37 11.47
CA MET A 1 -16.14 10.01 12.18
C MET A 1 -15.22 10.68 11.16
N LYS A 2 -14.82 11.93 11.39
CA LYS A 2 -13.81 12.62 10.59
C LYS A 2 -12.61 12.91 11.50
N PHE A 3 -11.46 12.32 11.22
CA PHE A 3 -10.22 12.67 11.93
C PHE A 3 -9.58 13.91 11.30
N SER A 4 -8.89 14.68 12.11
CA SER A 4 -8.07 15.82 11.68
C SER A 4 -6.79 15.35 10.99
N GLN A 5 -6.15 16.26 10.24
CA GLN A 5 -4.90 15.97 9.53
C GLN A 5 -3.80 15.43 10.45
N ALA A 6 -3.58 16.08 11.61
CA ALA A 6 -2.56 15.67 12.58
C ALA A 6 -2.70 14.21 13.07
N VAL A 7 -3.94 13.71 13.16
CA VAL A 7 -4.20 12.31 13.51
C VAL A 7 -3.70 11.38 12.40
N TYR A 8 -3.92 11.75 11.14
CA TYR A 8 -3.38 10.99 10.02
C TYR A 8 -1.85 11.09 9.94
N GLU A 9 -1.27 12.25 10.19
CA GLU A 9 0.20 12.45 10.24
C GLU A 9 0.83 11.47 11.24
N LYS A 10 0.29 11.44 12.46
CA LYS A 10 0.75 10.53 13.51
C LYS A 10 0.54 9.06 13.13
N LEU A 11 -0.61 8.72 12.53
CA LEU A 11 -0.86 7.36 12.04
C LEU A 11 0.15 6.93 10.97
N ILE A 12 0.44 7.81 10.00
CA ILE A 12 1.38 7.54 8.92
C ILE A 12 2.79 7.32 9.48
N GLU A 13 3.22 8.16 10.43
CA GLU A 13 4.52 8.02 11.10
C GLU A 13 4.64 6.68 11.83
N LEU A 14 3.64 6.33 12.63
CA LEU A 14 3.60 5.06 13.35
C LEU A 14 3.63 3.84 12.40
N VAL A 15 2.92 3.91 11.27
CA VAL A 15 2.95 2.83 10.29
C VAL A 15 4.30 2.78 9.58
N ARG A 16 4.90 3.94 9.26
CA ARG A 16 6.21 4.06 8.59
C ARG A 16 7.32 3.39 9.39
N GLU A 17 7.33 3.57 10.72
CA GLU A 17 8.29 2.93 11.63
C GLU A 17 8.15 1.39 11.68
N ARG A 18 7.05 0.83 11.18
CA ARG A 18 6.70 -0.59 11.28
C ARG A 18 6.51 -1.20 9.87
N PRO A 19 7.60 -1.50 9.15
CA PRO A 19 7.52 -2.05 7.79
C PRO A 19 6.71 -3.35 7.70
N SER A 20 6.66 -4.14 8.76
CA SER A 20 5.85 -5.37 8.84
C SER A 20 4.34 -5.15 8.57
N LEU A 21 3.84 -3.92 8.68
CA LEU A 21 2.43 -3.57 8.38
C LEU A 21 2.14 -3.34 6.90
N TYR A 22 3.12 -2.91 6.10
CA TYR A 22 2.92 -2.54 4.70
C TYR A 22 3.82 -3.27 3.71
N ASP A 23 4.92 -3.85 4.15
CA ASP A 23 5.87 -4.58 3.33
C ASP A 23 5.46 -6.06 3.22
N CYS A 24 4.93 -6.43 2.06
CA CYS A 24 4.49 -7.80 1.78
C CYS A 24 5.65 -8.80 1.64
N LYS A 25 6.91 -8.34 1.54
CA LYS A 25 8.09 -9.19 1.42
C LYS A 25 8.54 -9.72 2.79
N LEU A 26 8.16 -9.05 3.87
CA LEU A 26 8.49 -9.49 5.22
C LEU A 26 7.66 -10.70 5.62
N ARG A 27 8.32 -11.72 6.18
CA ARG A 27 7.65 -12.90 6.74
C ARG A 27 6.69 -12.51 7.87
N GLU A 28 7.06 -11.48 8.62
CA GLU A 28 6.27 -10.86 9.68
C GLU A 28 4.92 -10.31 9.19
N HIS A 29 4.82 -9.89 7.93
CA HIS A 29 3.55 -9.46 7.35
C HIS A 29 2.53 -10.60 7.27
N LYS A 30 3.01 -11.84 7.06
CA LYS A 30 2.15 -13.04 7.01
C LYS A 30 1.65 -13.43 8.40
N ASP A 31 2.32 -12.95 9.45
CA ASP A 31 1.99 -13.28 10.84
C ASP A 31 0.82 -12.42 11.35
N GLN A 32 -0.37 -13.01 11.34
CA GLN A 32 -1.60 -12.33 11.77
C GLN A 32 -1.56 -11.92 13.25
N VAL A 33 -0.86 -12.68 14.08
CA VAL A 33 -0.73 -12.40 15.51
C VAL A 33 0.13 -11.16 15.71
N LEU A 34 1.26 -11.07 15.00
CA LEU A 34 2.12 -9.89 15.03
C LEU A 34 1.40 -8.67 14.47
N GLN A 35 0.71 -8.78 13.32
CA GLN A 35 -0.09 -7.68 12.77
C GLN A 35 -1.10 -7.15 13.78
N LYS A 36 -1.86 -8.04 14.43
CA LYS A 36 -2.84 -7.64 15.45
C LYS A 36 -2.19 -6.94 16.64
N LYS A 37 -1.02 -7.41 17.10
CA LYS A 37 -0.24 -6.76 18.16
C LYS A 37 0.21 -5.36 17.75
N LEU A 38 0.78 -5.21 16.56
CA LEU A 38 1.24 -3.93 16.03
C LEU A 38 0.09 -2.91 15.92
N TRP A 39 -1.06 -3.31 15.39
CA TRP A 39 -2.24 -2.45 15.32
C TRP A 39 -2.79 -2.09 16.70
N LYS A 40 -2.74 -3.01 17.67
CA LYS A 40 -3.12 -2.73 19.06
C LYS A 40 -2.17 -1.70 19.69
N THR A 41 -0.87 -1.84 19.46
CA THR A 41 0.14 -0.85 19.92
C THR A 41 -0.11 0.52 19.28
N ILE A 42 -0.43 0.57 17.98
CA ILE A 42 -0.79 1.84 17.33
C ILE A 42 -2.02 2.46 18.00
N ALA A 43 -3.07 1.67 18.25
CA ALA A 43 -4.27 2.17 18.93
C ALA A 43 -3.97 2.76 20.31
N ASP A 44 -3.10 2.09 21.08
CA ASP A 44 -2.64 2.55 22.39
C ASP A 44 -1.86 3.89 22.30
N LEU A 45 -0.94 4.00 21.33
CA LEU A 45 -0.15 5.22 21.09
C LEU A 45 -0.97 6.40 20.56
N MET A 46 -2.10 6.13 19.91
CA MET A 46 -3.05 7.17 19.49
C MET A 46 -3.86 7.71 20.68
N GLY A 47 -4.04 6.90 21.73
CA GLY A 47 -4.72 7.30 22.97
C GLY A 47 -6.26 7.27 22.87
N ASP A 48 -6.81 6.90 21.71
CA ASP A 48 -8.25 6.79 21.48
C ASP A 48 -8.77 5.44 21.99
N LYS A 49 -9.37 5.43 23.19
CA LYS A 49 -9.99 4.22 23.78
C LYS A 49 -11.21 3.72 23.01
N ASP A 50 -11.81 4.58 22.20
CA ASP A 50 -13.00 4.26 21.39
C ASP A 50 -12.65 3.50 20.10
N ILE A 51 -11.38 3.57 19.66
CA ILE A 51 -10.94 3.07 18.36
C ILE A 51 -10.01 1.89 18.56
N THR A 52 -10.42 0.72 18.08
CA THR A 52 -9.60 -0.49 18.17
C THR A 52 -8.49 -0.51 17.11
N GLY A 53 -7.51 -1.39 17.28
CA GLY A 53 -6.49 -1.61 16.25
C GLY A 53 -7.07 -2.01 14.88
N ASP A 54 -8.23 -2.69 14.84
CA ASP A 54 -8.89 -3.04 13.58
C ASP A 54 -9.50 -1.82 12.88
N ASP A 55 -10.04 -0.88 13.66
CA ASP A 55 -10.55 0.39 13.13
C ASP A 55 -9.40 1.25 12.58
N TRP A 56 -8.28 1.34 13.30
CA TRP A 56 -7.07 2.00 12.79
C TRP A 56 -6.56 1.37 11.50
N LYS A 57 -6.59 0.04 11.41
CA LYS A 57 -6.28 -0.69 10.17
C LYS A 57 -7.21 -0.32 9.02
N LYS A 58 -8.52 -0.21 9.26
CA LYS A 58 -9.51 0.23 8.25
C LYS A 58 -9.28 1.68 7.83
N ILE A 59 -9.01 2.57 8.77
CA ILE A 59 -8.71 3.99 8.51
C ILE A 59 -7.45 4.11 7.65
N TRP A 60 -6.38 3.40 8.03
CA TRP A 60 -5.15 3.33 7.27
C TRP A 60 -5.39 2.85 5.84
N ARG A 61 -6.15 1.76 5.66
CA ARG A 61 -6.47 1.24 4.33
C ARG A 61 -7.21 2.25 3.48
N GLN A 62 -8.23 2.92 4.02
CA GLN A 62 -8.98 3.95 3.30
C GLN A 62 -8.07 5.12 2.89
N LYS A 63 -7.17 5.56 3.78
CA LYS A 63 -6.22 6.63 3.48
C LYS A 63 -5.20 6.24 2.43
N ARG A 64 -4.64 5.05 2.55
CA ARG A 64 -3.73 4.47 1.57
C ARG A 64 -4.40 4.35 0.19
N ASP A 65 -5.63 3.85 0.16
CA ASP A 65 -6.40 3.71 -1.09
C ASP A 65 -6.68 5.08 -1.72
N ALA A 66 -7.12 6.06 -0.94
CA ALA A 66 -7.32 7.43 -1.40
C ALA A 66 -6.03 8.04 -1.98
N PHE A 67 -4.88 7.79 -1.34
CA PHE A 67 -3.57 8.22 -1.85
C PHE A 67 -3.22 7.56 -3.19
N PHE A 68 -3.32 6.24 -3.31
CA PHE A 68 -3.04 5.55 -4.57
C PHE A 68 -4.02 5.90 -5.67
N LYS A 69 -5.30 6.11 -5.34
CA LYS A 69 -6.32 6.58 -6.27
C LYS A 69 -5.99 7.97 -6.79
N LYS A 70 -5.68 8.91 -5.89
CA LYS A 70 -5.22 10.27 -6.25
C LYS A 70 -3.97 10.21 -7.10
N ARG A 71 -3.00 9.37 -6.74
CA ARG A 71 -1.77 9.19 -7.50
C ARG A 71 -2.02 8.58 -8.88
N LYS A 72 -2.90 7.60 -9.01
CA LYS A 72 -3.30 7.03 -10.31
C LYS A 72 -4.02 8.07 -11.17
N GLU A 73 -4.83 8.95 -10.58
CA GLU A 73 -5.44 10.07 -11.30
C GLU A 73 -4.38 11.04 -11.84
N LEU A 74 -3.33 11.34 -11.06
CA LEU A 74 -2.27 12.26 -11.46
C LEU A 74 -1.25 11.67 -12.46
N TYR A 75 -0.91 10.39 -12.30
CA TYR A 75 0.16 9.73 -13.07
C TYR A 75 -0.37 8.73 -14.11
N GLY A 76 -1.60 8.26 -13.98
CA GLY A 76 -2.23 7.28 -14.87
C GLY A 76 -2.95 7.90 -16.07
N GLN A 77 -2.98 9.23 -16.18
CA GLN A 77 -3.46 9.93 -17.38
C GLN A 77 -2.35 9.92 -18.44
N ILE A 78 -2.10 8.74 -19.01
CA ILE A 78 -1.30 8.56 -20.23
C ILE A 78 -2.07 9.29 -21.33
N GLY A 79 -1.72 10.54 -21.62
CA GLY A 79 -2.31 11.34 -22.71
C GLY A 79 -2.95 12.69 -22.36
N SER A 80 -2.68 13.29 -21.19
CA SER A 80 -3.10 14.67 -20.95
C SER A 80 -2.00 15.50 -20.29
N ALA A 81 -1.69 16.64 -20.91
CA ALA A 81 -0.50 17.47 -20.69
C ALA A 81 -0.41 18.20 -19.34
N ALA A 82 -1.19 17.80 -18.32
CA ALA A 82 -1.17 18.42 -17.00
C ALA A 82 -0.61 17.45 -15.96
N LYS A 83 0.72 17.39 -15.84
CA LYS A 83 1.41 16.77 -14.70
C LYS A 83 1.19 17.64 -13.46
N SER A 84 0.02 17.52 -12.83
CA SER A 84 -0.23 18.24 -11.58
C SER A 84 0.58 17.58 -10.47
N VAL A 85 1.54 18.31 -9.90
CA VAL A 85 2.30 17.86 -8.73
C VAL A 85 1.39 18.03 -7.53
N TYR A 86 0.80 16.94 -7.04
CA TYR A 86 -0.01 16.99 -5.82
C TYR A 86 0.91 17.26 -4.62
N LYS A 87 0.87 18.50 -4.14
CA LYS A 87 1.56 18.94 -2.91
C LYS A 87 0.58 18.96 -1.73
N GLY A 88 0.05 17.79 -1.39
CA GLY A 88 -0.72 17.65 -0.15
C GLY A 88 0.21 17.61 1.07
N PRO A 89 -0.19 18.14 2.24
CA PRO A 89 0.64 18.12 3.45
C PRO A 89 0.98 16.69 3.93
N LEU A 90 0.11 15.71 3.66
CA LEU A 90 0.34 14.30 3.95
C LEU A 90 1.07 13.54 2.84
N TYR A 91 1.29 14.16 1.68
CA TYR A 91 1.80 13.48 0.49
C TYR A 91 3.23 12.99 0.70
N ASP A 92 4.08 13.86 1.27
CA ASP A 92 5.49 13.58 1.52
C ASP A 92 5.66 12.40 2.51
N GLN A 93 4.86 12.42 3.58
CA GLN A 93 4.85 11.34 4.56
C GLN A 93 4.31 10.01 4.02
N MET A 94 3.53 10.00 2.93
CA MET A 94 3.05 8.76 2.28
C MET A 94 3.95 8.30 1.13
N LEU A 95 4.98 9.07 0.77
CA LEU A 95 5.85 8.76 -0.35
C LEU A 95 6.67 7.48 -0.14
N PHE A 96 7.02 7.13 1.11
CA PHE A 96 7.73 5.89 1.42
C PHE A 96 6.98 4.64 0.94
N LEU A 97 5.64 4.69 0.87
CA LEU A 97 4.84 3.57 0.37
C LEU A 97 5.11 3.29 -1.12
N CYS A 98 5.57 4.29 -1.88
CA CYS A 98 5.99 4.11 -3.27
C CYS A 98 7.21 3.21 -3.41
N ASP A 99 8.15 3.32 -2.47
CA ASP A 99 9.42 2.61 -2.52
C ASP A 99 9.21 1.12 -2.20
N HIS A 100 8.31 0.83 -1.26
CA HIS A 100 8.08 -0.52 -0.74
C HIS A 100 6.92 -1.28 -1.39
N ILE A 101 5.97 -0.58 -2.02
CA ILE A 101 4.86 -1.22 -2.74
C ILE A 101 5.18 -1.13 -4.23
N PRO A 102 5.62 -2.23 -4.88
CA PRO A 102 5.77 -2.22 -6.32
C PRO A 102 4.40 -1.86 -6.90
N VAL A 103 4.33 -0.77 -7.65
CA VAL A 103 3.23 -0.61 -8.60
C VAL A 103 3.21 -1.91 -9.40
N PRO A 104 2.09 -2.64 -9.48
CA PRO A 104 1.99 -3.68 -10.47
C PRO A 104 2.18 -2.96 -11.79
N SER A 105 3.38 -3.05 -12.35
CA SER A 105 3.65 -2.72 -13.72
C SER A 105 2.62 -3.54 -14.48
N THR A 106 1.63 -2.88 -15.05
CA THR A 106 0.71 -3.50 -15.99
C THR A 106 1.56 -3.88 -17.19
N VAL A 107 2.29 -4.99 -17.09
CA VAL A 107 2.65 -5.75 -18.27
C VAL A 107 1.38 -6.49 -18.63
N SER A 108 0.79 -6.01 -19.73
CA SER A 108 -0.26 -6.64 -20.49
C SER A 108 -0.13 -8.17 -20.47
N ASN A 109 -1.13 -8.86 -19.95
CA ASN A 109 -1.48 -10.16 -20.52
C ASN A 109 -2.21 -9.88 -21.84
N LEU A 110 -1.45 -9.48 -22.86
CA LEU A 110 -1.75 -9.94 -24.21
C LEU A 110 -1.47 -11.43 -24.16
N VAL A 111 -2.52 -12.22 -24.00
CA VAL A 111 -2.46 -13.65 -24.25
C VAL A 111 -2.20 -13.81 -25.75
N SER A 112 -0.94 -13.77 -26.15
CA SER A 112 -0.52 -14.32 -27.43
C SER A 112 -0.40 -15.81 -27.22
N ASP A 113 -1.49 -16.49 -27.57
CA ASP A 113 -1.51 -17.91 -27.87
C ASP A 113 -0.39 -18.23 -28.86
N SER A 114 0.56 -19.04 -28.41
CA SER A 114 1.52 -19.73 -29.27
C SER A 114 1.88 -21.00 -28.51
N GLN A 115 1.04 -22.00 -28.72
CA GLN A 115 1.33 -23.39 -28.40
C GLN A 115 2.51 -23.88 -29.25
N ASP A 116 3.21 -24.85 -28.67
CA ASP A 116 4.11 -25.82 -29.30
C ASP A 116 5.59 -25.44 -29.46
N LEU A 117 6.39 -25.87 -28.46
CA LEU A 117 7.67 -26.52 -28.72
C LEU A 117 8.10 -27.35 -27.50
N PHE A 118 7.60 -28.58 -27.38
CA PHE A 118 8.26 -29.61 -26.59
C PHE A 118 9.19 -30.40 -27.51
N THR A 119 10.47 -30.05 -27.49
CA THR A 119 11.54 -30.94 -27.93
C THR A 119 11.86 -31.92 -26.81
N VAL A 120 11.42 -33.17 -26.93
CA VAL A 120 12.19 -34.31 -26.40
C VAL A 120 12.49 -35.24 -27.56
N VAL A 121 13.77 -35.21 -27.91
CA VAL A 121 14.47 -36.20 -28.70
C VAL A 121 14.87 -37.39 -27.82
N HIS A 122 14.99 -38.56 -28.45
CA HIS A 122 15.59 -39.82 -28.01
C HIS A 122 14.72 -40.78 -27.17
N THR A 123 14.70 -42.11 -27.34
CA THR A 123 15.23 -43.08 -28.34
C THR A 123 14.77 -44.50 -27.91
N ASP A 124 14.76 -45.42 -28.88
CA ASP A 124 14.45 -46.87 -28.88
C ASP A 124 13.03 -47.27 -29.31
#